data_AF-D9TG38-F1
#
_entry.id   AF-D9TG38-F1
#
_cell.length_a   1.000
_cell.length_b   1.000
_cell.length_c   1.000
_cell.angle_alpha   90.00
_cell.angle_beta   90.00
_cell.angle_gamma   90.00
#
_symmetry.space_group_name_H-M   'P 1'
#
loop_
_entity.id
_entity.type
_entity.pdbx_description
1 polymer ?
#
loop_
_entity_poly.entity_id
_entity_poly.type
_entity_poly.pdbx_seq_one_letter_code
_entity_poly.pdbx_strand_id
1 'polypeptide(L)'
;MLNLILEHKKLLEEALNNEIQLNEKFFIYNDQMIKNFQHERLVHLLVTLFFGLITILAFIFVYSNVQSLCGYILIAILIVMTFFYTIYYFRLENAVQEIYKLTKEIYKKSNML
;
A
#
# COMPACT_ATOMS: atom_id res chain seq x y z
N MET A 1 6.72 0.76 7.18
CA MET A 1 5.56 1.42 6.57
C MET A 1 4.26 1.20 7.35
N LEU A 2 3.80 -0.04 7.57
CA LEU A 2 2.54 -0.29 8.29
C LEU A 2 2.48 0.39 9.67
N ASN A 3 3.56 0.34 10.44
CA ASN A 3 3.63 1.02 11.76
C ASN A 3 3.45 2.53 11.65
N LEU A 4 3.99 3.16 10.60
CA LEU A 4 3.89 4.60 10.37
C LEU A 4 2.45 5.01 10.00
N ILE A 5 1.74 4.14 9.26
CA ILE A 5 0.32 4.29 8.98
C ILE A 5 -0.52 4.17 10.25
N LEU A 6 -0.22 3.19 11.11
CA LEU A 6 -0.93 2.99 12.38
C LEU A 6 -0.70 4.14 13.35
N GLU A 7 0.52 4.66 13.41
CA GLU A 7 0.87 5.83 14.21
C GLU A 7 0.13 7.08 13.71
N HIS A 8 0.15 7.34 12.40
CA HIS A 8 -0.58 8.46 11.80
C HIS A 8 -2.10 8.33 11.97
N LYS A 9 -2.64 7.12 11.87
CA LYS A 9 -4.04 6.82 12.18
C LYS A 9 -4.38 7.21 13.62
N LYS A 10 -3.54 6.82 14.59
CA LYS A 10 -3.75 7.17 16.01
C LYS A 10 -3.76 8.69 16.23
N LEU A 11 -2.86 9.42 15.58
CA LEU A 11 -2.84 10.88 15.62
C LEU A 11 -4.14 11.50 15.08
N LEU A 12 -4.72 10.92 14.01
CA LEU A 12 -6.00 11.36 13.47
C LEU A 12 -7.18 11.03 14.41
N GLU A 13 -7.16 9.88 15.08
CA GLU A 13 -8.16 9.52 16.09
C GLU A 13 -8.13 10.47 17.30
N GLU A 14 -6.93 10.81 17.80
CA GLU A 14 -6.73 11.80 18.87
C GLU A 14 -7.22 13.20 18.43
N ALA A 15 -6.97 13.59 17.18
CA ALA A 15 -7.49 14.84 16.62
C ALA A 15 -9.01 14.84 16.48
N LEU A 16 -9.62 13.71 16.10
CA LEU A 16 -11.08 13.58 16.01
C LEU A 16 -11.75 13.69 17.39
N ASN A 17 -11.11 13.18 18.45
CA ASN A 17 -11.57 13.26 19.83
C ASN A 17 -11.39 14.66 20.46
N ASN A 18 -10.99 15.67 19.68
CA ASN A 18 -10.70 17.04 20.10
C ASN A 18 -9.53 17.17 21.10
N GLU A 19 -8.68 16.15 21.23
CA GLU A 19 -7.49 16.22 22.09
C GLU A 19 -6.37 17.05 21.45
N ILE A 20 -6.42 17.23 20.12
CA ILE A 20 -5.44 17.97 19.33
C ILE A 20 -6.10 19.15 18.61
N GLN A 21 -5.43 20.30 18.61
CA GLN A 21 -5.90 21.51 17.93
C GLN A 21 -5.74 21.40 16.41
N LEU A 22 -6.85 21.45 15.67
CA LEU A 22 -6.90 21.42 14.21
C LEU A 22 -6.42 22.75 13.63
N ASN A 23 -5.16 22.80 13.18
CA ASN A 23 -4.55 23.96 12.54
C ASN A 23 -4.16 23.66 11.08
N GLU A 24 -3.84 24.71 10.30
CA GLU A 24 -3.42 24.54 8.90
C GLU A 24 -2.17 23.64 8.76
N LYS A 25 -1.25 23.71 9.72
CA LYS A 25 -0.05 22.87 9.74
C LYS A 25 -0.38 21.37 9.81
N PHE A 26 -1.41 21.00 10.56
CA PHE A 26 -1.89 19.62 10.66
C PHE A 26 -2.42 19.11 9.32
N PHE A 27 -3.19 19.92 8.60
CA PHE A 27 -3.69 19.55 7.28
C PHE A 27 -2.56 19.40 6.25
N ILE A 28 -1.56 20.29 6.28
CA ILE A 28 -0.36 20.21 5.42
C ILE A 28 0.42 18.92 5.72
N TYR A 29 0.62 18.60 7.00
CA TYR A 29 1.30 17.38 7.42
C TYR A 29 0.56 16.12 6.98
N ASN A 30 -0.78 16.09 7.14
CA ASN A 30 -1.61 14.97 6.71
C ASN A 30 -1.53 14.75 5.19
N ASP A 31 -1.60 15.81 4.39
CA ASP A 31 -1.45 15.73 2.93
C ASP A 31 -0.07 15.18 2.53
N GLN A 32 1.00 15.64 3.21
CA GLN A 32 2.35 15.13 2.97
C GLN A 32 2.48 13.65 3.31
N MET A 33 1.89 13.19 4.43
CA MET A 33 1.88 11.78 4.81
C MET A 33 1.10 10.93 3.81
N ILE A 34 -0.07 11.40 3.36
CA ILE A 34 -0.86 10.74 2.33
C ILE A 34 -0.06 10.59 1.04
N LYS A 35 0.65 11.64 0.59
CA LYS A 35 1.53 11.58 -0.60
C LYS A 35 2.64 10.55 -0.44
N ASN A 36 3.26 10.48 0.73
CA ASN A 36 4.29 9.47 1.01
C ASN A 36 3.71 8.05 0.92
N PHE A 37 2.53 7.80 1.49
CA PHE A 37 1.86 6.50 1.40
C PHE A 37 1.48 6.14 -0.05
N GLN A 38 1.06 7.11 -0.85
CA GLN A 38 0.78 6.91 -2.27
C GLN A 38 2.05 6.56 -3.06
N HIS A 39 3.17 7.24 -2.79
CA HIS A 39 4.44 6.97 -3.45
C HIS A 39 4.92 5.54 -3.20
N GLU A 40 4.90 5.12 -1.94
CA GLU A 40 5.25 3.77 -1.51
C GLU A 40 4.35 2.70 -2.17
N ARG A 41 3.03 2.95 -2.23
CA ARG A 41 2.08 2.06 -2.94
C ARG A 41 2.38 1.95 -4.43
N LEU A 42 2.76 3.06 -5.08
CA LEU A 42 3.13 3.06 -6.49
C LEU A 42 4.38 2.20 -6.73
N VAL A 43 5.39 2.30 -5.87
CA VAL A 43 6.59 1.46 -5.95
C VAL A 43 6.22 -0.01 -5.76
N HIS A 44 5.38 -0.35 -4.77
CA HIS A 44 4.92 -1.73 -4.58
C HIS A 44 4.13 -2.28 -5.78
N LEU A 45 3.27 -1.46 -6.38
CA LEU A 45 2.55 -1.83 -7.60
C LEU A 45 3.53 -2.10 -8.74
N LEU A 46 4.51 -1.23 -8.94
CA LEU A 46 5.51 -1.34 -9.99
C LEU A 46 6.35 -2.62 -9.82
N VAL A 47 6.83 -2.89 -8.62
CA VAL A 47 7.60 -4.11 -8.32
C VAL A 47 6.74 -5.36 -8.56
N THR A 48 5.49 -5.38 -8.09
CA THR A 48 4.57 -6.51 -8.29
C THR A 48 4.25 -6.73 -9.78
N LEU A 49 4.09 -5.64 -10.54
CA LEU A 49 3.89 -5.68 -11.98
C LEU A 49 5.09 -6.32 -12.69
N PHE A 50 6.33 -5.91 -12.36
CA PHE A 50 7.53 -6.50 -12.92
C PHE A 50 7.65 -8.00 -12.58
N PHE A 51 7.40 -8.39 -11.34
CA PHE A 51 7.38 -9.81 -10.96
C PHE A 51 6.32 -10.60 -11.74
N GLY A 52 5.11 -10.06 -11.90
CA GLY A 52 4.06 -10.68 -12.71
C GLY A 52 4.46 -10.83 -14.18
N LEU A 53 5.02 -9.79 -14.79
CA LEU A 53 5.50 -9.81 -16.17
C LEU A 53 6.63 -10.84 -16.36
N ILE A 54 7.62 -10.86 -15.46
CA ILE A 54 8.71 -11.84 -15.49
C ILE A 54 8.15 -13.25 -15.32
N THR A 55 7.15 -13.45 -14.47
CA THR A 55 6.49 -14.76 -14.28
C THR A 55 5.84 -15.25 -15.58
N ILE A 56 5.14 -14.37 -16.29
CA ILE A 56 4.51 -14.69 -17.58
C ILE A 56 5.57 -15.02 -18.64
N LEU A 57 6.64 -14.22 -18.74
CA LEU A 57 7.74 -14.47 -19.67
C LEU A 57 8.46 -15.78 -19.36
N ALA A 58 8.74 -16.05 -18.08
CA ALA A 58 9.34 -17.30 -17.63
C ALA A 58 8.45 -18.50 -17.97
N PHE A 59 7.13 -18.37 -17.79
CA PHE A 59 6.17 -19.41 -18.15
C PHE A 59 6.22 -19.74 -19.65
N ILE A 60 6.17 -18.72 -20.51
CA ILE A 60 6.26 -18.89 -21.97
C ILE A 60 7.59 -19.55 -22.36
N PHE A 61 8.71 -19.08 -21.78
CA PHE A 61 10.04 -19.57 -22.11
C PHE A 61 10.27 -21.03 -21.69
N VAL A 62 9.90 -21.39 -20.45
CA VAL A 62 10.06 -22.76 -19.93
C VAL A 62 9.19 -23.74 -20.70
N TYR A 63 7.93 -23.38 -20.98
CA TYR A 63 7.00 -24.27 -21.67
C TYR A 63 7.38 -24.49 -23.15
N SER A 64 7.91 -23.46 -23.81
CA SER A 64 8.22 -23.51 -25.25
C SER A 64 9.61 -24.09 -25.58
N ASN A 65 10.60 -23.97 -24.69
CA ASN A 65 12.00 -24.31 -25.02
C ASN A 65 12.63 -25.37 -24.11
N VAL A 66 12.52 -25.21 -22.79
CA VAL A 66 13.40 -25.92 -21.85
C VAL A 66 12.73 -27.14 -21.24
N GLN A 67 11.44 -27.06 -20.90
CA GLN A 67 10.65 -28.12 -20.24
C GLN A 67 11.36 -28.82 -19.07
N SER A 68 12.22 -28.08 -18.36
CA SER A 68 13.03 -28.60 -17.26
C SER A 68 12.33 -28.44 -15.91
N LEU A 69 12.50 -29.43 -15.03
CA LEU A 69 12.05 -29.39 -13.63
C LEU A 69 12.53 -28.10 -12.92
N CYS A 70 13.79 -27.69 -13.16
CA CYS A 70 14.33 -26.46 -12.58
C CYS A 70 13.57 -25.20 -13.03
N GLY A 71 13.10 -25.17 -14.28
CA GLY A 71 12.29 -24.07 -14.81
C GLY A 71 10.92 -23.97 -14.15
N TYR A 72 10.27 -25.11 -13.91
CA TYR A 72 9.00 -25.15 -13.20
C TYR A 72 9.14 -24.73 -11.72
N ILE A 73 10.23 -25.11 -11.06
CA ILE A 73 10.53 -24.66 -9.69
C ILE A 73 10.72 -23.14 -9.65
N LEU A 74 11.45 -22.56 -10.61
CA LEU A 74 11.62 -21.11 -10.71
C LEU A 74 10.27 -20.39 -10.86
N ILE A 75 9.39 -20.88 -11.75
CA ILE A 75 8.05 -20.31 -11.94
C ILE A 75 7.24 -20.41 -10.64
N ALA A 76 7.29 -21.53 -9.94
CA ALA A 76 6.58 -21.70 -8.67
C ALA A 76 7.04 -20.67 -7.62
N ILE A 77 8.35 -20.44 -7.51
CA ILE A 77 8.92 -19.41 -6.62
C ILE A 77 8.42 -18.02 -7.01
N LEU A 78 8.43 -17.68 -8.30
CA LEU A 78 7.96 -16.39 -8.80
C LEU A 78 6.47 -16.15 -8.52
N ILE A 79 5.63 -17.17 -8.69
CA ILE A 79 4.21 -17.11 -8.36
C ILE A 79 4.01 -16.88 -6.86
N VAL A 80 4.68 -17.66 -6.02
CA VAL A 80 4.59 -17.53 -4.56
C VAL A 80 5.01 -16.13 -4.12
N MET A 81 6.12 -15.63 -4.64
CA MET A 81 6.58 -14.27 -4.38
C MET A 81 5.53 -13.24 -4.80
N THR A 82 5.04 -13.30 -6.03
CA THR A 82 4.01 -12.37 -6.54
C THR A 82 2.76 -12.35 -5.67
N PHE A 83 2.31 -13.53 -5.22
CA PHE A 83 1.16 -13.68 -4.34
C PHE A 83 1.38 -13.04 -2.96
N PHE A 84 2.51 -13.32 -2.32
CA PHE A 84 2.86 -12.70 -1.03
C PHE A 84 2.96 -11.18 -1.13
N TYR A 85 3.58 -10.65 -2.19
CA TYR A 85 3.65 -9.20 -2.44
C TYR A 85 2.28 -8.57 -2.62
N THR A 86 1.39 -9.27 -3.34
CA THR A 86 0.01 -8.81 -3.57
C THR A 86 -0.81 -8.76 -2.28
N ILE A 87 -0.71 -9.79 -1.42
CA ILE A 87 -1.39 -9.77 -0.11
C ILE A 87 -0.90 -8.61 0.75
N TYR A 88 0.43 -8.42 0.82
CA TYR A 88 1.00 -7.33 1.60
C TYR A 88 0.51 -5.97 1.12
N TYR A 89 0.41 -5.79 -0.21
CA TYR A 89 -0.14 -4.59 -0.83
C TYR A 89 -1.61 -4.34 -0.41
N PHE A 90 -2.47 -5.34 -0.45
CA PHE A 90 -3.87 -5.19 -0.03
C PHE A 90 -4.02 -4.79 1.44
N ARG A 91 -3.18 -5.32 2.33
CA ARG A 91 -3.19 -4.91 3.74
C ARG A 91 -2.82 -3.43 3.89
N LEU A 92 -1.85 -2.97 3.12
CA LEU A 92 -1.41 -1.59 3.12
C LEU A 92 -2.51 -0.65 2.57
N GLU A 93 -3.17 -1.05 1.48
CA GLU A 93 -4.29 -0.34 0.88
C GLU A 93 -5.39 -0.04 1.91
N ASN A 94 -5.83 -1.09 2.61
CA ASN A 94 -6.94 -0.99 3.56
C ASN A 94 -6.61 -0.03 4.71
N ALA A 95 -5.37 -0.04 5.19
CA ALA A 95 -4.93 0.83 6.28
C ALA A 95 -4.91 2.31 5.85
N VAL A 96 -4.47 2.60 4.62
CA VAL A 96 -4.51 3.98 4.07
C VAL A 96 -5.95 4.43 3.79
N GLN A 97 -6.83 3.53 3.34
CA GLN A 97 -8.26 3.83 3.16
C GLN A 97 -8.95 4.25 4.46
N GLU A 98 -8.54 3.68 5.58
CA GLU A 98 -9.04 4.08 6.89
C GLU A 98 -8.64 5.52 7.26
N ILE A 99 -7.39 5.91 7.00
CA ILE A 99 -6.89 7.29 7.16
C ILE A 99 -7.72 8.30 6.35
N TYR A 100 -8.08 7.96 5.11
CA TYR A 100 -8.92 8.83 4.28
C TYR A 100 -10.32 9.05 4.88
N LYS A 101 -10.91 8.00 5.47
CA LYS A 101 -12.21 8.11 6.14
C LYS A 101 -12.12 9.03 7.36
N LEU A 102 -11.11 8.82 8.21
CA LEU A 102 -10.87 9.67 9.38
C LEU A 102 -10.62 11.14 8.99
N THR A 103 -9.80 11.37 7.97
CA THR A 103 -9.53 12.73 7.45
C THR A 103 -10.82 13.41 6.98
N LYS A 104 -11.71 12.66 6.29
CA LYS A 104 -13.00 13.18 5.82
C LYS A 104 -13.94 13.52 6.99
N GLU A 105 -13.97 12.69 8.02
CA GLU A 105 -14.76 12.94 9.24
C GLU A 105 -14.28 14.18 9.98
N ILE A 106 -12.96 14.33 10.14
CA ILE A 106 -12.33 15.53 10.72
C ILE A 106 -12.70 16.78 9.93
N TYR A 107 -12.58 16.74 8.60
CA TYR A 107 -12.94 17.88 7.74
C TYR A 107 -14.42 18.24 7.87
N LYS A 108 -15.31 17.24 7.92
CA LYS A 108 -16.75 17.49 8.10
C LYS A 108 -17.05 18.14 9.45
N LYS A 109 -16.36 17.71 10.52
CA LYS A 109 -16.50 18.27 11.87
C LYS A 109 -15.95 19.70 11.95
N SER A 110 -14.81 19.98 11.31
CA SER A 110 -14.21 21.32 11.31
C SER A 110 -14.98 22.33 10.45
N ASN A 111 -15.69 21.88 9.42
CA ASN A 111 -16.46 22.74 8.50
C ASN A 111 -17.96 22.85 8.88
N MET A 112 -18.41 22.11 9.91
CA MET A 112 -19.73 22.26 10.56
C MET A 112 -19.69 23.18 11.78
N LEU A 113 -18.49 23.55 12.25
CA LEU A 113 -18.25 24.56 13.30
C LEU A 113 -17.94 25.91 12.63
#